data_AF-F7AKB7-F1
#
_entry.id   AF-F7AKB7-F1
#
_cell.length_a   1.000
_cell.length_b   1.000
_cell.length_c   1.000
_cell.angle_alpha   90.00
_cell.angle_beta   90.00
_cell.angle_gamma   90.00
#
_symmetry.space_group_name_H-M   'P 1'
#
loop_
_entity.id
_entity.type
_entity.pdbx_description
1 polymer ?
#
loop_
_entity_poly.entity_id
_entity_poly.type
_entity_poly.pdbx_seq_one_letter_code
_entity_poly.pdbx_strand_id
1 'polypeptide(L)'
;MPGRRSNNKKHFPTSPMGAPASCNSQEEQCPICLSGFKDKQTLEKCKHSFCGDCISRALQVKKACPICGCLYGELTGNQPDGKMEFVRDASLHLPGYEQYGAIIIRYTFQPGIQGPKHPNPGVRYPGTTREAFLPDSPRGNKVLKLFEKAFNQRLTFTIGTSVTTGRSNVITWNDIHHKTNCTGGPQMFGYPDPTYLRRVEEELEAKGLTAD
;
A
#
# COMPACT_ATOMS: atom_id res chain seq x y z
N MET A 1 -32.41 58.53 12.70
CA MET A 1 -33.05 59.63 11.97
C MET A 1 -31.97 60.60 11.50
N PRO A 2 -32.13 61.23 10.33
CA PRO A 2 -31.17 61.13 9.22
C PRO A 2 -30.74 62.51 8.67
N GLY A 3 -29.85 62.52 7.68
CA GLY A 3 -29.60 63.70 6.84
C GLY A 3 -28.42 63.49 5.89
N ARG A 4 -28.59 62.77 4.79
CA ARG A 4 -28.90 63.25 3.42
C ARG A 4 -27.93 64.31 2.85
N ARG A 5 -27.27 63.85 1.77
CA ARG A 5 -27.03 64.51 0.46
C ARG A 5 -26.03 65.67 0.40
N SER A 6 -25.00 65.51 -0.44
CA SER A 6 -25.06 66.06 -1.79
C SER A 6 -23.91 65.57 -2.69
N ASN A 7 -24.29 65.28 -3.94
CA ASN A 7 -23.43 65.04 -5.09
C ASN A 7 -22.64 66.31 -5.44
N ASN A 8 -21.39 66.15 -5.87
CA ASN A 8 -20.81 67.09 -6.82
C ASN A 8 -19.94 66.34 -7.83
N LYS A 9 -20.36 66.39 -9.10
CA LYS A 9 -19.59 65.93 -10.27
C LYS A 9 -18.40 66.86 -10.46
N LYS A 10 -17.23 66.33 -10.84
CA LYS A 10 -16.26 67.05 -11.68
C LYS A 10 -15.29 66.07 -12.36
N HIS A 11 -15.36 66.09 -13.69
CA HIS A 11 -14.35 65.85 -14.73
C HIS A 11 -13.24 64.80 -14.58
N PHE A 12 -13.21 63.90 -15.57
CA PHE A 12 -12.07 63.08 -16.00
C PHE A 12 -10.93 63.93 -16.58
N PRO A 13 -9.67 63.50 -16.34
CA PRO A 13 -8.67 63.41 -17.39
C PRO A 13 -8.19 61.96 -17.60
N THR A 14 -7.61 61.76 -18.79
CA THR A 14 -7.37 60.52 -19.53
C THR A 14 -6.00 59.87 -19.28
N SER A 15 -5.99 58.52 -19.20
CA SER A 15 -4.94 57.53 -19.58
C SER A 15 -3.55 57.56 -18.91
N PRO A 16 -2.74 56.48 -19.00
CA PRO A 16 -3.03 55.05 -18.93
C PRO A 16 -2.08 54.31 -17.92
N MET A 17 -2.16 52.98 -17.89
CA MET A 17 -1.18 52.02 -17.34
C MET A 17 -1.28 51.65 -15.86
N GLY A 18 -1.35 50.33 -15.63
CA GLY A 18 -1.20 49.71 -14.32
C GLY A 18 -2.07 48.46 -14.17
N ALA A 19 -1.78 47.41 -14.94
CA ALA A 19 -2.25 46.08 -14.58
C ALA A 19 -1.37 45.55 -13.45
N PRO A 20 -1.94 45.05 -12.32
CA PRO A 20 -1.16 44.24 -11.40
C PRO A 20 -1.57 42.77 -11.48
N ALA A 21 -0.51 41.96 -11.54
CA ALA A 21 -0.39 40.62 -10.96
C ALA A 21 -1.25 39.50 -11.57
N SER A 22 -0.70 38.91 -12.63
CA SER A 22 -0.69 37.46 -12.80
C SER A 22 -0.24 36.80 -11.49
N CYS A 23 -1.09 35.94 -10.92
CA CYS A 23 -0.67 34.96 -9.93
C CYS A 23 -1.51 33.68 -10.07
N ASN A 24 -1.09 32.79 -10.98
CA ASN A 24 -1.21 31.35 -10.75
C ASN A 24 -0.33 30.58 -11.74
N SER A 25 0.96 30.50 -11.44
CA SER A 25 1.96 29.71 -12.17
C SER A 25 2.49 28.56 -11.30
N GLN A 26 1.61 27.85 -10.59
CA GLN A 26 2.00 26.64 -9.84
C GLN A 26 1.98 25.35 -10.69
N GLU A 27 1.64 25.43 -11.98
CA GLU A 27 1.62 24.25 -12.87
C GLU A 27 2.94 23.99 -13.63
N GLU A 28 3.97 24.84 -13.46
CA GLU A 28 5.22 24.75 -14.22
C GLU A 28 6.45 24.31 -13.41
N GLN A 29 6.30 23.97 -12.14
CA GLN A 29 7.40 23.54 -11.28
C GLN A 29 7.37 22.04 -10.98
N CYS A 30 8.53 21.41 -11.04
CA CYS A 30 8.70 20.03 -10.64
C CYS A 30 8.65 19.92 -9.11
N PRO A 31 7.79 19.06 -8.54
CA PRO A 31 7.63 18.93 -7.08
C PRO A 31 8.80 18.24 -6.38
N ILE A 32 9.76 17.66 -7.12
CA ILE A 32 10.94 16.99 -6.55
C ILE A 32 12.12 17.97 -6.41
N CYS A 33 12.42 18.75 -7.45
CA CYS A 33 13.54 19.70 -7.44
C CYS A 33 13.11 21.15 -7.22
N LEU A 34 11.81 21.41 -7.12
CA LEU A 34 11.19 22.73 -6.92
C LEU A 34 11.61 23.77 -7.97
N SER A 35 12.03 23.30 -9.15
CA SER A 35 12.49 24.11 -10.27
C SER A 35 11.61 23.86 -11.49
N GLY A 36 11.72 24.71 -12.52
CA GLY A 36 11.04 24.47 -13.81
C GLY A 36 11.35 23.08 -14.39
N PHE A 37 10.39 22.49 -15.10
CA PHE A 37 10.55 21.16 -15.67
C PHE A 37 11.72 21.06 -16.68
N LYS A 38 12.61 20.10 -16.46
CA LYS A 38 13.62 19.66 -17.42
C LYS A 38 13.23 18.28 -17.92
N ASP A 39 13.04 18.12 -19.24
CA ASP A 39 12.53 16.89 -19.85
C ASP A 39 11.26 16.40 -19.14
N LYS A 40 10.15 17.13 -19.33
CA LYS A 40 8.90 16.91 -18.59
C LYS A 40 8.37 15.51 -18.88
N GLN A 41 8.28 14.67 -17.84
CA GLN A 41 7.66 13.36 -17.89
C GLN A 41 6.36 13.36 -17.08
N THR A 42 5.29 12.89 -17.71
CA THR A 42 3.96 12.77 -17.11
C THR A 42 3.63 11.31 -16.89
N LEU A 43 3.40 10.92 -15.65
CA LEU A 43 3.09 9.54 -15.30
C LEU A 43 1.68 9.14 -15.81
N GLU A 44 1.56 8.00 -16.50
CA GLU A 44 0.34 7.69 -17.27
C GLU A 44 -0.92 7.45 -16.41
N LYS A 45 -0.80 6.72 -15.30
CA LYS A 45 -1.93 6.39 -14.42
C LYS A 45 -2.50 7.60 -13.65
N CYS A 46 -1.64 8.42 -13.03
CA CYS A 46 -2.05 9.51 -12.15
C CYS A 46 -1.87 10.92 -12.72
N LYS A 47 -1.30 11.05 -13.92
CA LYS A 47 -1.08 12.32 -14.66
C LYS A 47 -0.22 13.38 -13.95
N HIS A 48 0.47 13.02 -12.88
CA HIS A 48 1.44 13.90 -12.22
C HIS A 48 2.71 14.05 -13.06
N SER A 49 3.23 15.27 -13.15
CA SER A 49 4.40 15.63 -13.97
C SER A 49 5.65 15.89 -13.13
N PHE A 50 6.81 15.51 -13.66
CA PHE A 50 8.13 15.65 -13.04
C PHE A 50 9.20 15.93 -14.10
N CYS A 51 10.40 16.33 -13.68
CA CYS A 51 11.57 16.23 -14.55
C CYS A 51 11.93 14.76 -14.77
N GLY A 52 12.39 14.39 -15.97
CA GLY A 52 12.75 13.00 -16.31
C GLY A 52 13.74 12.36 -15.34
N ASP A 53 14.83 13.06 -15.02
CA ASP A 53 15.83 12.60 -14.04
C ASP A 53 15.29 12.51 -12.61
N CYS A 54 14.34 13.38 -12.26
CA CYS A 54 13.76 13.39 -10.92
C CYS A 54 12.84 12.20 -10.71
N ILE A 55 11.96 11.92 -11.66
CA ILE A 55 11.06 10.77 -11.56
C ILE A 55 11.80 9.44 -11.74
N SER A 56 12.79 9.38 -12.62
CA SER A 56 13.60 8.17 -12.82
C SER A 56 14.31 7.74 -11.53
N ARG A 57 14.95 8.69 -10.81
CA ARG A 57 15.57 8.41 -9.51
C ARG A 57 14.55 8.07 -8.43
N ALA A 58 13.42 8.75 -8.39
CA ALA A 58 12.36 8.46 -7.42
C ALA A 58 11.81 7.04 -7.59
N LEU A 59 11.55 6.62 -8.83
CA LEU A 59 11.03 5.28 -9.15
C LEU A 59 12.03 4.15 -8.88
N GLN A 60 13.33 4.43 -8.94
CA GLN A 60 14.37 3.49 -8.53
C GLN A 60 14.34 3.21 -7.02
N VAL A 61 13.98 4.20 -6.20
CA VAL A 61 13.86 4.04 -4.74
C VAL A 61 12.53 3.38 -4.38
N LYS A 62 11.42 3.90 -4.92
CA LYS A 62 10.08 3.37 -4.71
C LYS A 62 9.31 3.47 -6.01
N LYS A 63 8.80 2.35 -6.51
CA LYS A 63 7.95 2.24 -7.70
C LYS A 63 6.56 2.86 -7.50
N ALA A 64 6.51 4.11 -7.04
CA ALA A 64 5.30 4.86 -6.71
C ALA A 64 5.47 6.33 -7.09
N CYS A 65 4.38 6.97 -7.50
CA CYS A 65 4.34 8.41 -7.72
C CYS A 65 4.66 9.15 -6.39
N PRO A 66 5.64 10.08 -6.38
CA PRO A 66 5.97 10.85 -5.17
C PRO A 66 4.86 11.77 -4.65
N ILE A 67 3.86 12.09 -5.48
CA ILE A 67 2.75 12.98 -5.10
C ILE A 67 1.60 12.19 -4.47
N CYS A 68 1.14 11.12 -5.12
CA CYS A 68 -0.08 10.41 -4.72
C CYS A 68 0.15 8.94 -4.30
N GLY A 69 1.35 8.41 -4.44
CA GLY A 69 1.66 7.02 -4.10
C GLY A 69 1.18 5.97 -5.12
N CYS A 70 0.57 6.38 -6.23
CA CYS A 70 0.15 5.45 -7.30
C CYS A 70 1.33 4.59 -7.78
N LEU A 71 1.16 3.26 -7.83
CA LEU A 71 2.24 2.31 -8.10
C LEU A 71 2.55 2.16 -9.62
N TYR A 72 3.84 2.18 -9.95
CA TYR A 72 4.39 2.05 -11.30
C TYR A 72 5.36 0.87 -11.38
N GLY A 73 4.82 -0.30 -11.72
CA GLY A 73 5.53 -1.58 -11.79
C GLY A 73 5.20 -2.49 -10.61
N GLU A 74 5.72 -3.72 -10.65
CA GLU A 74 5.49 -4.69 -9.57
C GLU A 74 6.35 -4.37 -8.35
N LEU A 75 5.70 -4.28 -7.20
CA LEU A 75 6.36 -4.18 -5.90
C LEU A 75 6.93 -5.55 -5.55
N THR A 76 8.20 -5.60 -5.13
CA THR A 76 8.79 -6.83 -4.61
C THR A 76 9.33 -6.56 -3.22
N GLY A 77 8.91 -7.33 -2.24
CA GLY A 77 9.37 -7.18 -0.87
C GLY A 77 10.69 -7.90 -0.59
N ASN A 78 11.02 -8.00 0.69
CA ASN A 78 12.23 -8.65 1.20
C ASN A 78 11.92 -9.92 2.00
N GLN A 79 10.78 -10.57 1.76
CA GLN A 79 10.49 -11.88 2.32
C GLN A 79 11.65 -12.87 2.04
N PRO A 80 12.12 -13.62 3.05
CA PRO A 80 13.06 -14.73 2.86
C PRO A 80 12.50 -15.84 1.98
N ASP A 81 13.35 -16.71 1.46
CA ASP A 81 12.88 -17.86 0.69
C ASP A 81 12.14 -18.84 1.61
N GLY A 82 10.96 -19.28 1.17
CA GLY A 82 10.07 -20.14 1.93
C GLY A 82 9.06 -20.82 1.02
N LYS A 83 8.14 -21.58 1.63
CA LYS A 83 7.07 -22.27 0.93
C LYS A 83 5.72 -21.78 1.41
N MET A 84 4.78 -21.65 0.48
CA MET A 84 3.36 -21.45 0.73
C MET A 84 2.64 -22.66 0.15
N GLU A 85 1.86 -23.33 0.98
CA GLU A 85 1.05 -24.50 0.61
C GLU A 85 -0.35 -24.29 1.18
N PHE A 86 -1.36 -24.91 0.60
CA PHE A 86 -2.70 -24.87 1.16
C PHE A 86 -3.44 -26.19 0.98
N VAL A 87 -4.36 -26.47 1.87
CA VAL A 87 -5.30 -27.59 1.80
C VAL A 87 -6.72 -27.09 1.98
N ARG A 88 -7.69 -27.83 1.43
CA ARG A 88 -9.12 -27.54 1.58
C ARG A 88 -9.73 -28.59 2.49
N ASP A 89 -10.43 -28.14 3.52
CA ASP A 89 -11.11 -28.97 4.49
C ASP A 89 -12.61 -28.68 4.44
N ALA A 90 -13.38 -29.62 3.91
CA ALA A 90 -14.84 -29.51 3.78
C ALA A 90 -15.58 -29.68 5.11
N SER A 91 -14.91 -30.21 6.15
CA SER A 91 -15.49 -30.46 7.48
C SER A 91 -15.28 -29.30 8.45
N LEU A 92 -14.32 -28.42 8.14
CA LEU A 92 -14.03 -27.24 8.94
C LEU A 92 -14.86 -26.04 8.45
N HIS A 93 -15.71 -25.53 9.33
CA HIS A 93 -16.54 -24.36 9.07
C HIS A 93 -16.08 -23.17 9.90
N LEU A 94 -15.85 -22.04 9.23
CA LEU A 94 -15.47 -20.80 9.90
C LEU A 94 -16.74 -20.02 10.32
N PRO A 95 -16.82 -19.50 11.55
CA PRO A 95 -17.95 -18.69 11.99
C PRO A 95 -18.28 -17.55 11.02
N GLY A 96 -19.53 -17.49 10.56
CA GLY A 96 -20.03 -16.56 9.54
C GLY A 96 -19.92 -17.05 8.09
N TYR A 97 -19.42 -18.28 7.89
CA TYR A 97 -19.25 -18.94 6.59
C TYR A 97 -19.63 -20.44 6.68
N GLU A 98 -20.61 -20.78 7.50
CA GLU A 98 -21.00 -22.16 7.82
C GLU A 98 -21.43 -22.99 6.59
N GLN A 99 -21.85 -22.33 5.51
CA GLN A 99 -22.20 -22.96 4.24
C GLN A 99 -20.99 -23.38 3.38
N TYR A 100 -19.77 -23.01 3.79
CA TYR A 100 -18.52 -23.29 3.09
C TYR A 100 -17.58 -24.13 3.95
N GLY A 101 -16.67 -24.88 3.32
CA GLY A 101 -15.50 -25.42 3.99
C GLY A 101 -14.46 -24.33 4.32
N ALA A 102 -13.27 -24.74 4.74
CA ALA A 102 -12.15 -23.84 5.01
C ALA A 102 -10.93 -24.19 4.16
N ILE A 103 -10.18 -23.15 3.80
CA ILE A 103 -8.85 -23.25 3.20
C ILE A 103 -7.84 -23.00 4.32
N ILE A 104 -6.95 -23.95 4.54
CA ILE A 104 -5.86 -23.86 5.51
C ILE A 104 -4.58 -23.60 4.73
N ILE A 105 -3.98 -22.43 4.94
CA ILE A 105 -2.76 -21.99 4.28
C ILE A 105 -1.61 -22.15 5.26
N ARG A 106 -0.54 -22.83 4.84
CA ARG A 106 0.67 -23.04 5.61
C ARG A 106 1.85 -22.35 4.94
N TYR A 107 2.53 -21.51 5.70
CA TYR A 107 3.79 -20.88 5.34
C TYR A 107 4.93 -21.50 6.12
N THR A 108 5.98 -21.95 5.44
CA THR A 108 7.14 -22.59 6.07
C THR A 108 8.42 -21.90 5.62
N PHE A 109 9.23 -21.47 6.59
CA PHE A 109 10.52 -20.83 6.39
C PHE A 109 11.61 -21.53 7.19
N GLN A 110 12.75 -21.78 6.56
CA GLN A 110 13.94 -22.30 7.22
C GLN A 110 14.72 -21.16 7.90
N PRO A 111 15.54 -21.45 8.93
CA PRO A 111 16.48 -20.46 9.46
C PRO A 111 17.49 -20.05 8.39
N GLY A 112 17.98 -18.81 8.49
CA GLY A 112 18.91 -18.28 7.50
C GLY A 112 19.71 -17.08 7.98
N ILE A 113 20.35 -16.41 7.03
CA ILE A 113 21.16 -15.21 7.23
C ILE A 113 20.53 -14.05 6.47
N GLN A 114 20.43 -12.90 7.12
CA GLN A 114 19.88 -11.68 6.53
C GLN A 114 20.71 -11.23 5.32
N GLY A 115 20.02 -11.01 4.20
CA GLY A 115 20.61 -10.47 2.98
C GLY A 115 20.73 -8.95 2.99
N PRO A 116 21.26 -8.34 1.91
CA PRO A 116 21.50 -6.89 1.85
C PRO A 116 20.25 -6.01 1.97
N LYS A 117 19.06 -6.57 1.68
CA LYS A 117 17.76 -5.86 1.76
C LYS A 117 17.07 -6.03 3.13
N HIS A 118 17.70 -6.70 4.07
CA HIS A 118 17.17 -6.91 5.42
C HIS A 118 17.77 -5.89 6.40
N PRO A 119 17.14 -5.67 7.57
CA PRO A 119 17.59 -4.63 8.52
C PRO A 119 19.03 -4.79 9.00
N ASN A 120 19.49 -6.04 9.20
CA ASN A 120 20.83 -6.33 9.71
C ASN A 120 21.53 -7.37 8.84
N PRO A 121 22.10 -6.99 7.66
CA PRO A 121 22.77 -7.93 6.77
C PRO A 121 23.85 -8.76 7.48
N GLY A 122 23.92 -10.06 7.21
CA GLY A 122 24.85 -10.99 7.84
C GLY A 122 24.39 -11.55 9.19
N VAL A 123 23.34 -10.99 9.81
CA VAL A 123 22.79 -11.50 11.08
C VAL A 123 21.84 -12.67 10.82
N ARG A 124 21.89 -13.69 11.68
CA ARG A 124 21.01 -14.87 11.58
C ARG A 124 19.56 -14.53 11.96
N TYR A 125 18.62 -15.25 11.36
CA TYR A 125 17.21 -15.30 11.78
C TYR A 125 16.73 -16.75 11.91
N PRO A 126 15.84 -17.06 12.86
CA PRO A 126 15.26 -18.39 13.00
C PRO A 126 14.20 -18.65 11.92
N GLY A 127 14.00 -19.93 11.59
CA GLY A 127 12.87 -20.37 10.76
C GLY A 127 11.54 -20.27 11.49
N THR A 128 10.44 -20.44 10.78
CA THR A 128 9.09 -20.42 11.35
C THR A 128 8.10 -21.16 10.47
N THR A 129 7.02 -21.64 11.09
CA THR A 129 5.84 -22.15 10.40
C THR A 129 4.63 -21.37 10.90
N ARG A 130 3.78 -20.92 9.97
CA ARG A 130 2.57 -20.16 10.29
C ARG A 130 1.40 -20.69 9.49
N GLU A 131 0.24 -20.75 10.14
CA GLU A 131 -1.01 -21.13 9.49
C GLU A 131 -1.98 -19.96 9.44
N ALA A 132 -2.80 -19.94 8.40
CA ALA A 132 -3.86 -18.99 8.19
C ALA A 132 -5.08 -19.65 7.57
N PHE A 133 -6.25 -19.05 7.78
CA PHE A 133 -7.54 -19.62 7.40
C PHE A 133 -8.30 -18.66 6.50
N LEU A 134 -8.94 -19.18 5.46
CA LEU A 134 -9.93 -18.49 4.63
C LEU A 134 -11.16 -19.39 4.46
N PRO A 135 -12.38 -18.84 4.31
CA PRO A 135 -13.52 -19.66 3.92
C PRO A 135 -13.34 -20.14 2.48
N ASP A 136 -13.68 -21.39 2.19
CA ASP A 136 -13.70 -21.94 0.83
C ASP A 136 -14.94 -21.46 0.06
N SER A 137 -15.01 -20.14 -0.13
CA SER A 137 -16.07 -19.41 -0.80
C SER A 137 -15.51 -18.70 -2.04
N PRO A 138 -16.34 -18.22 -2.97
CA PRO A 138 -15.84 -17.47 -4.15
C PRO A 138 -14.92 -16.31 -3.77
N ARG A 139 -15.29 -15.54 -2.74
CA ARG A 139 -14.47 -14.42 -2.25
C ARG A 139 -13.20 -14.89 -1.54
N GLY A 140 -13.28 -15.93 -0.72
CA GLY A 140 -12.09 -16.50 -0.06
C GLY A 140 -11.08 -17.06 -1.07
N ASN A 141 -11.55 -17.69 -2.15
CA ASN A 141 -10.70 -18.16 -3.24
C ASN A 141 -10.05 -17.00 -4.03
N LYS A 142 -10.74 -15.87 -4.19
CA LYS A 142 -10.13 -14.64 -4.74
C LYS A 142 -8.98 -14.16 -3.86
N VAL A 143 -9.19 -14.10 -2.53
CA VAL A 143 -8.15 -13.71 -1.57
C VAL A 143 -6.99 -14.70 -1.57
N LEU A 144 -7.24 -16.02 -1.68
CA LEU A 144 -6.18 -17.03 -1.78
C LEU A 144 -5.23 -16.74 -2.96
N LYS A 145 -5.79 -16.49 -4.16
CA LYS A 145 -4.98 -16.16 -5.35
C LYS A 145 -4.13 -14.90 -5.14
N LEU A 146 -4.69 -13.90 -4.46
CA LEU A 146 -3.96 -12.69 -4.12
C LEU A 146 -2.86 -12.93 -3.09
N PHE A 147 -3.08 -13.82 -2.12
CA PHE A 147 -2.04 -14.25 -1.18
C PHE A 147 -0.90 -14.99 -1.89
N GLU A 148 -1.21 -15.86 -2.86
CA GLU A 148 -0.20 -16.50 -3.70
C GLU A 148 0.61 -15.46 -4.48
N LYS A 149 -0.06 -14.47 -5.10
CA LYS A 149 0.60 -13.35 -5.79
C LYS A 149 1.48 -12.53 -4.84
N ALA A 150 0.98 -12.20 -3.65
CA ALA A 150 1.73 -11.50 -2.61
C ALA A 150 2.98 -12.27 -2.18
N PHE A 151 2.84 -13.58 -1.98
CA PHE A 151 3.93 -14.46 -1.55
C PHE A 151 5.02 -14.56 -2.63
N ASN A 152 4.61 -14.75 -3.89
CA ASN A 152 5.51 -14.78 -5.05
C ASN A 152 6.25 -13.46 -5.24
N GLN A 153 5.58 -12.32 -4.95
CA GLN A 153 6.19 -11.00 -4.95
C GLN A 153 6.94 -10.66 -3.64
N ARG A 154 7.13 -11.63 -2.73
CA ARG A 154 7.88 -11.47 -1.47
C ARG A 154 7.29 -10.42 -0.52
N LEU A 155 5.97 -10.22 -0.55
CA LEU A 155 5.25 -9.17 0.18
C LEU A 155 4.56 -9.66 1.46
N THR A 156 4.38 -10.97 1.65
CA THR A 156 3.61 -11.53 2.77
C THR A 156 4.35 -11.42 4.10
N PHE A 157 5.67 -11.66 4.07
CA PHE A 157 6.54 -11.61 5.25
C PHE A 157 7.72 -10.66 5.04
N THR A 158 8.37 -10.34 6.16
CA THR A 158 9.64 -9.61 6.20
C THR A 158 10.48 -10.13 7.37
N ILE A 159 11.71 -9.62 7.50
CA ILE A 159 12.51 -9.76 8.70
C ILE A 159 12.46 -8.45 9.47
N GLY A 160 12.10 -8.52 10.74
CA GLY A 160 11.99 -7.36 11.59
C GLY A 160 11.87 -7.72 13.06
N THR A 161 11.15 -6.87 13.79
CA THR A 161 10.84 -7.05 15.20
C THR A 161 9.40 -7.53 15.35
N SER A 162 9.21 -8.66 16.01
CA SER A 162 7.88 -9.19 16.31
C SER A 162 7.15 -8.25 17.27
N VAL A 163 5.99 -7.74 16.85
CA VAL A 163 5.17 -6.84 17.67
C VAL A 163 4.69 -7.53 18.95
N THR A 164 4.35 -8.82 18.88
CA THR A 164 3.81 -9.57 20.03
C THR A 164 4.87 -9.99 21.05
N THR A 165 6.10 -10.26 20.61
CA THR A 165 7.16 -10.79 21.50
C THR A 165 8.31 -9.82 21.73
N GLY A 166 8.39 -8.71 20.97
CA GLY A 166 9.51 -7.77 20.99
C GLY A 166 10.80 -8.33 20.38
N ARG A 167 10.81 -9.58 19.90
CA ARG A 167 12.02 -10.23 19.40
C ARG A 167 12.42 -9.67 18.02
N SER A 168 13.63 -9.15 17.90
CA SER A 168 14.22 -8.68 16.64
C SER A 168 14.88 -9.81 15.83
N ASN A 169 15.14 -9.55 14.56
CA ASN A 169 15.78 -10.48 13.61
C ASN A 169 14.98 -11.77 13.42
N VAL A 170 13.66 -11.65 13.33
CA VAL A 170 12.75 -12.78 13.10
C VAL A 170 11.83 -12.52 11.91
N ILE A 171 11.28 -13.60 11.36
CA ILE A 171 10.30 -13.54 10.27
C ILE A 171 8.94 -13.11 10.84
N THR A 172 8.44 -11.98 10.35
CA THR A 172 7.17 -11.37 10.77
C THR A 172 6.26 -11.13 9.57
N TRP A 173 4.95 -11.01 9.82
CA TRP A 173 4.00 -10.53 8.81
C TRP A 173 4.40 -9.14 8.30
N ASN A 174 4.05 -8.82 7.05
CA ASN A 174 4.41 -7.57 6.39
C ASN A 174 3.17 -6.81 5.88
N ASP A 175 2.34 -6.38 6.84
CA ASP A 175 1.12 -5.57 6.63
C ASP A 175 0.10 -6.16 5.65
N ILE A 176 0.00 -7.50 5.60
CA ILE A 176 -1.10 -8.22 4.95
C ILE A 176 -1.72 -9.10 6.04
N HIS A 177 -2.88 -8.71 6.53
CA HIS A 177 -3.49 -9.40 7.66
C HIS A 177 -3.98 -10.78 7.27
N HIS A 178 -3.60 -11.76 8.08
CA HIS A 178 -4.05 -13.14 7.96
C HIS A 178 -4.87 -13.51 9.19
N LYS A 179 -5.87 -14.38 8.99
CA LYS A 179 -6.59 -15.00 10.10
C LYS A 179 -5.85 -16.22 10.57
N THR A 180 -5.15 -16.12 11.70
CA THR A 180 -4.34 -17.20 12.26
C THR A 180 -5.11 -18.08 13.25
N ASN A 181 -6.39 -17.79 13.50
CA ASN A 181 -7.29 -18.61 14.30
C ASN A 181 -8.62 -18.80 13.57
N CYS A 182 -9.27 -19.95 13.76
CA CYS A 182 -10.61 -20.19 13.23
C CYS A 182 -11.71 -19.50 14.04
N THR A 183 -11.44 -19.08 15.28
CA THR A 183 -12.44 -18.54 16.22
C THR A 183 -11.87 -17.35 17.01
N GLY A 184 -12.67 -16.75 17.90
CA GLY A 184 -12.24 -15.67 18.79
C GLY A 184 -12.32 -14.26 18.19
N GLY A 185 -12.88 -14.13 16.98
CA GLY A 185 -13.13 -12.86 16.32
C GLY A 185 -11.86 -12.06 15.99
N PRO A 186 -12.01 -10.78 15.60
CA PRO A 186 -10.88 -9.96 15.13
C PRO A 186 -9.77 -9.77 16.17
N GLN A 187 -10.11 -9.70 17.45
CA GLN A 187 -9.15 -9.51 18.55
C GLN A 187 -8.18 -10.67 18.71
N MET A 188 -8.62 -11.89 18.35
CA MET A 188 -7.79 -13.10 18.36
C MET A 188 -7.30 -13.47 16.97
N PHE A 189 -7.32 -12.54 16.01
CA PHE A 189 -6.96 -12.80 14.61
C PHE A 189 -7.78 -13.95 14.00
N GLY A 190 -9.05 -14.12 14.40
CA GLY A 190 -9.91 -15.19 13.93
C GLY A 190 -11.30 -14.74 13.52
N TYR A 191 -12.23 -15.69 13.45
CA TYR A 191 -13.61 -15.51 13.00
C TYR A 191 -14.58 -15.57 14.20
N PRO A 192 -15.81 -15.03 14.08
CA PRO A 192 -16.35 -14.30 12.94
C PRO A 192 -15.70 -12.92 12.78
N ASP A 193 -15.48 -12.50 11.53
CA ASP A 193 -15.07 -11.13 11.18
C ASP A 193 -15.68 -10.80 9.82
N PRO A 194 -16.89 -10.22 9.78
CA PRO A 194 -17.61 -9.98 8.53
C PRO A 194 -16.91 -8.95 7.62
N THR A 195 -15.96 -8.18 8.15
CA THR A 195 -15.24 -7.15 7.40
C THR A 195 -13.91 -7.63 6.82
N TYR A 196 -13.39 -8.76 7.29
CA TYR A 196 -12.01 -9.19 7.02
C TYR A 196 -11.71 -9.31 5.53
N LEU A 197 -12.52 -10.05 4.75
CA LEU A 197 -12.23 -10.28 3.33
C LEU A 197 -12.20 -8.96 2.54
N ARG A 198 -13.00 -7.95 2.93
CA ARG A 198 -12.92 -6.61 2.32
C ARG A 198 -11.64 -5.89 2.70
N ARG A 199 -11.32 -5.85 4.00
CA ARG A 199 -10.13 -5.14 4.49
C ARG A 199 -8.85 -5.72 3.89
N VAL A 200 -8.73 -7.05 3.82
CA VAL A 200 -7.53 -7.68 3.27
C VAL A 200 -7.42 -7.47 1.76
N GLU A 201 -8.54 -7.45 1.01
CA GLU A 201 -8.52 -7.07 -0.41
C GLU A 201 -8.01 -5.63 -0.59
N GLU A 202 -8.44 -4.69 0.26
CA GLU A 202 -7.96 -3.30 0.24
C GLU A 202 -6.46 -3.20 0.58
N GLU A 203 -5.98 -3.99 1.55
CA GLU A 203 -4.55 -4.06 1.92
C GLU A 203 -3.70 -4.60 0.76
N LEU A 204 -4.19 -5.63 0.07
CA LEU A 204 -3.54 -6.23 -1.10
C LEU A 204 -3.53 -5.24 -2.27
N GLU A 205 -4.65 -4.59 -2.56
CA GLU A 205 -4.77 -3.57 -3.60
C GLU A 205 -3.85 -2.38 -3.34
N ALA A 206 -3.73 -1.92 -2.09
CA ALA A 206 -2.80 -0.86 -1.70
C ALA A 206 -1.32 -1.23 -1.96
N LYS A 207 -1.01 -2.54 -2.03
CA LYS A 207 0.31 -3.07 -2.42
C LYS A 207 0.42 -3.36 -3.93
N GLY A 208 -0.61 -3.01 -4.72
CA GLY A 208 -0.65 -3.21 -6.16
C GLY A 208 -1.06 -4.63 -6.59
N LEU A 209 -1.65 -5.42 -5.68
CA LEU A 209 -2.06 -6.78 -5.93
C LEU A 209 -3.56 -6.82 -6.26
N THR A 210 -3.88 -6.82 -7.54
CA THR A 210 -5.25 -6.98 -8.05
C THR A 210 -5.46 -8.37 -8.63
N ALA A 211 -6.71 -8.83 -8.57
CA ALA A 211 -7.14 -10.03 -9.29
C ALA A 211 -7.35 -9.60 -10.74
N ASP A 212 -6.42 -9.99 -11.61
CA ASP A 212 -6.49 -9.73 -13.05
C ASP A 212 -7.67 -10.50 -13.69
#